data_AF-A0A1E5NYU3-F1
#
_entry.id   AF-A0A1E5NYU3-F1
#
_cell.length_a   1.000
_cell.length_b   1.000
_cell.length_c   1.000
_cell.angle_alpha   90.00
_cell.angle_beta   90.00
_cell.angle_gamma   90.00
#
_symmetry.space_group_name_H-M   'P 1'
#
loop_
_entity.id
_entity.type
_entity.pdbx_description
1 polymer ?
#
loop_
_entity_poly.entity_id
_entity_poly.type
_entity_poly.pdbx_seq_one_letter_code
_entity_poly.pdbx_strand_id
1 'polypeptide(L)'
;MSRTERDTAKAYVAALNARDADALAKLGEPGYEGVKKDASEIIAADGGRDLKVKSVQVTHDFGPDVASAHVTATDDRGKPFSTYIQMSRSKDVWVVALGQAPGFGKDGKTPASTSTPK
;
A
#
# COMPACT_ATOMS: atom_id res chain seq x y z
N MET A 1 5.03 -20.67 -1.94
CA MET A 1 5.07 -19.90 -0.69
C MET A 1 4.00 -18.82 -0.78
N SER A 2 2.98 -18.88 0.06
CA SER A 2 1.98 -17.81 0.14
C SER A 2 2.63 -16.59 0.82
N ARG A 3 2.52 -15.41 0.22
CA ARG A 3 3.05 -14.16 0.80
C ARG A 3 2.12 -13.69 1.91
N THR A 4 2.67 -13.18 3.01
CA THR A 4 1.89 -12.49 4.07
C THR A 4 1.54 -11.06 3.64
N GLU A 5 0.60 -10.42 4.34
CA GLU A 5 0.25 -9.00 4.23
C GLU A 5 1.50 -8.12 4.30
N ARG A 6 2.36 -8.41 5.28
CA ARG A 6 3.61 -7.68 5.51
C ARG A 6 4.58 -7.88 4.36
N ASP A 7 4.68 -9.08 3.81
CA ASP A 7 5.57 -9.34 2.67
C ASP A 7 5.04 -8.71 1.38
N THR A 8 3.74 -8.71 1.17
CA THR A 8 3.12 -8.02 0.04
C THR A 8 3.28 -6.50 0.16
N ALA A 9 3.17 -5.92 1.36
CA ALA A 9 3.45 -4.49 1.60
C ALA A 9 4.93 -4.14 1.35
N LYS A 10 5.86 -5.02 1.73
CA LYS A 10 7.30 -4.84 1.40
C LYS A 10 7.55 -4.96 -0.10
N ALA A 11 6.89 -5.89 -0.78
CA ALA A 11 6.99 -6.05 -2.23
C ALA A 11 6.48 -4.82 -2.98
N TYR A 12 5.43 -4.16 -2.47
CA TYR A 12 4.96 -2.88 -3.00
C TYR A 12 6.06 -1.82 -2.95
N VAL A 13 6.71 -1.63 -1.80
CA VAL A 13 7.83 -0.67 -1.67
C VAL A 13 9.02 -1.06 -2.55
N ALA A 14 9.31 -2.36 -2.68
CA ALA A 14 10.38 -2.83 -3.56
C ALA A 14 10.08 -2.46 -5.03
N ALA A 15 8.84 -2.62 -5.49
CA ALA A 15 8.42 -2.22 -6.83
C ALA A 15 8.53 -0.69 -7.03
N LEU A 16 8.17 0.12 -6.02
CA LEU A 16 8.39 1.57 -6.06
C LEU A 16 9.87 1.89 -6.26
N ASN A 17 10.75 1.33 -5.42
CA ASN A 17 12.19 1.61 -5.50
C ASN A 17 12.79 1.18 -6.85
N ALA A 18 12.37 0.03 -7.37
CA ALA A 18 12.81 -0.48 -8.66
C ALA A 18 12.20 0.25 -9.88
N ARG A 19 11.22 1.15 -9.67
CA ARG A 19 10.39 1.76 -10.72
C ARG A 19 9.69 0.70 -11.60
N ASP A 20 9.29 -0.42 -10.99
CA ASP A 20 8.79 -1.60 -11.70
C ASP A 20 7.25 -1.67 -11.63
N ALA A 21 6.60 -1.10 -12.64
CA ALA A 21 5.14 -1.10 -12.76
C ALA A 21 4.57 -2.51 -12.98
N ASP A 22 5.32 -3.42 -13.62
CA ASP A 22 4.87 -4.80 -13.83
C ASP A 22 4.92 -5.61 -12.53
N ALA A 23 5.97 -5.43 -11.71
CA ALA A 23 6.04 -6.01 -10.38
C ALA A 23 4.93 -5.48 -9.48
N LEU A 24 4.63 -4.19 -9.55
CA LEU A 24 3.52 -3.60 -8.81
C LEU A 24 2.17 -4.16 -9.29
N ALA A 25 1.93 -4.24 -10.59
CA ALA A 25 0.70 -4.79 -11.16
C ALA A 25 0.47 -6.26 -10.78
N LYS A 26 1.54 -7.06 -10.63
CA LYS A 26 1.46 -8.45 -10.14
C LYS A 26 1.04 -8.58 -8.68
N LEU A 27 1.05 -7.48 -7.91
CA LEU A 27 0.47 -7.44 -6.57
C LEU A 27 -1.03 -7.19 -6.62
N GLY A 28 -1.54 -6.65 -7.73
CA GLY A 28 -2.95 -6.32 -7.90
C GLY A 28 -3.87 -7.53 -8.02
N GLU A 29 -5.17 -7.26 -7.96
CA GLU A 29 -6.20 -8.28 -8.12
C GLU A 29 -6.20 -8.87 -9.55
N PRO A 30 -6.19 -10.22 -9.70
CA PRO A 30 -6.28 -10.85 -11.01
C PRO A 30 -7.57 -10.48 -11.74
N GLY A 31 -7.44 -10.08 -13.01
CA GLY A 31 -8.60 -9.73 -13.86
C GLY A 31 -9.05 -8.28 -13.75
N TYR A 32 -8.44 -7.46 -12.89
CA TYR A 32 -8.68 -6.02 -12.89
C TYR A 32 -8.04 -5.34 -14.11
N GLU A 33 -8.86 -4.83 -15.03
CA GLU A 33 -8.38 -4.23 -16.29
C GLU A 33 -7.53 -2.97 -16.07
N GLY A 34 -7.78 -2.21 -15.00
CA GLY A 34 -7.05 -0.98 -14.67
C GLY A 34 -5.67 -1.19 -14.04
N VAL A 35 -5.32 -2.44 -13.68
CA VAL A 35 -4.17 -2.75 -12.81
C VAL A 35 -2.85 -2.18 -13.31
N LYS A 36 -2.61 -2.23 -14.63
CA LYS A 36 -1.37 -1.73 -15.24
C LYS A 36 -1.30 -0.21 -15.28
N LYS A 37 -2.44 0.43 -15.53
CA LYS A 37 -2.54 1.89 -15.58
C LYS A 37 -2.28 2.46 -14.19
N ASP A 38 -2.97 1.94 -13.18
CA ASP A 38 -2.82 2.41 -11.80
C ASP A 38 -1.41 2.14 -11.25
N ALA A 39 -0.85 0.97 -11.55
CA ALA A 39 0.54 0.68 -11.21
C ALA A 39 1.50 1.72 -11.82
N SER A 40 1.30 2.07 -13.10
CA SER A 40 2.11 3.08 -13.78
C SER A 40 1.97 4.47 -13.16
N GLU A 41 0.75 4.87 -12.78
CA GLU A 41 0.47 6.14 -12.10
C GLU A 41 1.15 6.21 -10.72
N ILE A 42 1.08 5.12 -9.95
CA ILE A 42 1.75 5.00 -8.65
C ILE A 42 3.28 5.10 -8.81
N ILE A 43 3.86 4.39 -9.79
CA ILE A 43 5.31 4.46 -10.06
C ILE A 43 5.73 5.85 -10.51
N ALA A 44 4.92 6.53 -11.32
CA ALA A 44 5.20 7.91 -11.73
C ALA A 44 5.17 8.89 -10.54
N ALA A 45 4.31 8.66 -9.56
CA ALA A 45 4.18 9.52 -8.38
C ALA A 45 5.28 9.27 -7.33
N ASP A 46 5.58 8.00 -7.03
CA ASP A 46 6.39 7.61 -5.86
C ASP A 46 7.60 6.72 -6.18
N GLY A 47 7.83 6.39 -7.45
CA GLY A 47 8.91 5.49 -7.86
C GLY A 47 10.32 6.08 -7.74
N GLY A 48 11.30 5.20 -7.47
CA GLY A 48 12.73 5.52 -7.46
C GLY A 48 13.13 6.51 -6.38
N ARG A 49 12.53 6.39 -5.21
CA ARG A 49 12.82 7.20 -4.02
C ARG A 49 13.74 6.50 -3.01
N ASP A 50 14.29 5.33 -3.37
CA ASP A 50 15.18 4.53 -2.50
C ASP A 50 14.68 4.41 -1.06
N LEU A 51 13.38 4.15 -0.93
CA LEU A 51 12.64 4.10 0.33
C LEU A 51 13.21 3.00 1.23
N LYS A 52 13.69 3.40 2.41
CA LYS A 52 14.08 2.50 3.49
C LYS A 52 12.91 2.33 4.45
N VAL A 53 12.28 1.15 4.44
CA VAL A 53 11.14 0.83 5.30
C VAL A 53 11.57 0.89 6.77
N LYS A 54 10.84 1.69 7.56
CA LYS A 54 11.01 1.80 9.02
C LYS A 54 10.05 0.89 9.76
N SER A 55 8.79 0.84 9.32
CA SER A 55 7.73 0.05 9.97
C SER A 55 6.70 -0.41 8.96
N VAL A 56 6.12 -1.58 9.22
CA VAL A 56 4.93 -2.11 8.55
C VAL A 56 3.97 -2.61 9.64
N GLN A 57 2.92 -1.83 9.88
CA GLN A 57 1.84 -2.18 10.81
C GLN A 57 0.65 -2.70 10.00
N VAL A 58 0.12 -3.86 10.37
CA VAL A 58 -1.00 -4.50 9.67
C VAL A 58 -2.20 -4.50 10.61
N THR A 59 -3.35 -4.05 10.12
CA THR A 59 -4.64 -4.14 10.81
C THR A 59 -5.64 -4.95 10.00
N HIS A 60 -6.57 -5.61 10.69
CA HIS A 60 -7.61 -6.47 10.11
C HIS A 60 -9.00 -6.01 10.58
N ASP A 61 -9.31 -4.75 10.33
CA ASP A 61 -10.48 -4.08 10.91
C ASP A 61 -11.82 -4.60 10.35
N PHE A 62 -11.79 -5.28 9.20
CA PHE A 62 -12.98 -5.75 8.47
C PHE A 62 -13.02 -7.28 8.30
N GLY A 63 -12.25 -8.03 9.09
CA GLY A 63 -12.19 -9.49 9.07
C GLY A 63 -10.86 -10.06 8.60
N PRO A 64 -10.70 -11.40 8.60
CA PRO A 64 -9.41 -12.07 8.37
C PRO A 64 -8.92 -12.00 6.93
N ASP A 65 -9.80 -11.67 5.97
CA ASP A 65 -9.49 -11.63 4.54
C ASP A 65 -9.29 -10.22 4.00
N VAL A 66 -9.33 -9.21 4.87
CA VAL A 66 -9.10 -7.80 4.53
C VAL A 66 -8.06 -7.24 5.49
N ALA A 67 -7.07 -6.56 4.93
CA ALA A 67 -6.01 -5.96 5.72
C ALA A 67 -5.65 -4.56 5.22
N SER A 68 -5.23 -3.71 6.15
CA SER A 68 -4.63 -2.42 5.87
C SER A 68 -3.21 -2.42 6.40
N ALA A 69 -2.23 -2.21 5.53
CA ALA A 69 -0.83 -2.09 5.92
C ALA A 69 -0.41 -0.62 5.92
N HIS A 70 -0.13 -0.07 7.10
CA HIS A 70 0.51 1.23 7.23
C HIS A 70 2.03 1.07 7.13
N VAL A 71 2.59 1.61 6.06
CA VAL A 71 4.03 1.60 5.80
C VAL A 71 4.60 2.98 6.07
N THR A 72 5.60 3.05 6.93
CA THR A 72 6.44 4.24 7.08
C THR A 72 7.84 3.94 6.59
N ALA A 73 8.42 4.87 5.84
CA ALA A 73 9.74 4.76 5.28
C ALA A 73 10.43 6.12 5.26
N THR A 74 11.68 6.15 4.81
CA THR A 74 12.42 7.38 4.57
C THR A 74 13.19 7.24 3.28
N ASP A 75 13.16 8.27 2.44
CA ASP A 75 13.97 8.29 1.22
C ASP A 75 15.45 8.51 1.54
N ASP A 76 16.29 8.36 0.52
CA ASP A 76 17.74 8.57 0.58
C ASP A 76 18.15 9.97 1.07
N ARG A 77 17.30 10.97 0.85
CA ARG A 77 17.46 12.36 1.29
C ARG A 77 16.93 12.62 2.71
N GLY A 78 16.46 11.58 3.41
CA GLY A 78 15.96 11.71 4.77
C GLY A 78 14.50 12.20 4.87
N LYS A 79 13.79 12.38 3.74
CA LYS A 79 12.39 12.81 3.74
C LYS A 79 11.47 11.64 4.15
N PRO A 80 10.52 11.88 5.07
CA PRO A 80 9.58 10.85 5.47
C PRO A 80 8.65 10.45 4.31
N PHE A 81 8.29 9.17 4.30
CA PHE A 81 7.26 8.59 3.44
C PHE A 81 6.30 7.79 4.30
N SER A 82 5.01 7.91 4.02
CA SER A 82 3.95 7.20 4.72
C SER A 82 2.84 6.86 3.73
N THR A 83 2.42 5.60 3.69
CA THR A 83 1.32 5.16 2.83
C THR A 83 0.51 4.05 3.51
N TYR A 84 -0.77 3.96 3.14
CA TYR A 84 -1.66 2.88 3.53
C TYR A 84 -1.93 2.01 2.31
N ILE A 85 -1.66 0.72 2.44
CA ILE A 85 -1.87 -0.27 1.38
C ILE A 85 -3.09 -1.08 1.76
N GLN A 86 -4.16 -0.96 0.97
CA GLN A 86 -5.37 -1.77 1.14
C GLN A 86 -5.18 -3.12 0.47
N MET A 87 -5.53 -4.19 1.17
CA MET A 87 -5.24 -5.56 0.76
C MET A 87 -6.42 -6.47 1.02
N SER A 88 -6.62 -7.44 0.14
CA SER A 88 -7.58 -8.52 0.33
C SER A 88 -6.93 -9.86 0.04
N ARG A 89 -7.46 -10.92 0.65
CA ARG A 89 -7.01 -12.29 0.41
C ARG A 89 -7.82 -12.89 -0.74
N SER A 90 -7.14 -13.26 -1.82
CA SER A 90 -7.71 -13.94 -2.97
C SER A 90 -6.98 -15.27 -3.20
N LYS A 91 -7.71 -16.39 -3.12
CA LYS A 91 -7.18 -17.75 -3.30
C LYS A 91 -5.87 -18.00 -2.53
N ASP A 92 -5.87 -17.64 -1.23
CA ASP A 92 -4.71 -17.75 -0.32
C ASP A 92 -3.50 -16.87 -0.63
N VAL A 93 -3.68 -15.83 -1.46
CA VAL A 93 -2.66 -14.82 -1.74
C VAL A 93 -3.20 -13.44 -1.38
N TRP A 94 -2.41 -12.65 -0.67
CA TRP A 94 -2.71 -11.25 -0.42
C TRP A 94 -2.45 -10.41 -1.67
N VAL A 95 -3.49 -9.74 -2.15
CA VAL A 95 -3.45 -8.81 -3.29
C VAL A 95 -3.67 -7.38 -2.82
N VAL A 96 -3.12 -6.42 -3.55
CA VAL A 96 -3.23 -4.98 -3.29
C VAL A 96 -4.36 -4.40 -4.13
N ALA A 97 -5.22 -3.60 -3.53
CA ALA A 97 -6.14 -2.76 -4.28
C ALA A 97 -5.37 -1.57 -4.88
N LEU A 98 -5.00 -1.67 -6.16
CA LEU A 98 -4.26 -0.61 -6.88
C LEU A 98 -5.17 0.49 -7.43
N GLY A 99 -6.48 0.22 -7.56
CA GLY A 99 -7.48 1.21 -7.92
C GLY A 99 -7.56 2.33 -6.88
N GLN A 100 -7.64 3.58 -7.34
CA GLN A 100 -7.71 4.76 -6.48
C GLN A 100 -8.73 4.57 -5.33
N ALA A 101 -8.23 4.34 -4.12
CA ALA A 101 -8.90 4.89 -2.95
C ALA A 101 -8.64 6.41 -2.99
N PRO A 102 -9.67 7.25 -3.15
CA PRO A 102 -9.48 8.69 -3.20
C PRO A 102 -8.95 9.17 -1.85
N GLY A 103 -7.78 9.81 -1.85
CA GLY A 103 -7.38 10.72 -0.77
C GLY A 103 -6.66 10.12 0.44
N PHE A 104 -5.50 9.49 0.24
CA PHE A 104 -4.51 9.27 1.32
C PHE A 104 -3.14 9.93 1.05
N GLY A 105 -3.03 10.76 0.03
CA GLY A 105 -1.80 11.50 -0.31
C GLY A 105 -1.95 13.03 -0.37
N LYS A 106 -3.14 13.57 -0.12
CA LYS A 106 -3.41 15.02 -0.04
C LYS A 106 -4.34 15.26 1.14
N ASP A 107 -3.88 16.13 2.03
CA ASP A 107 -4.54 16.65 3.23
C ASP A 107 -4.57 15.74 4.47
N GLY A 108 -4.04 16.30 5.56
CA GLY A 108 -4.03 15.68 6.87
C GLY A 108 -5.45 15.33 7.32
N LYS A 109 -5.68 14.06 7.63
CA LYS A 109 -6.86 13.66 8.41
C LYS A 109 -6.60 14.02 9.86
N THR A 110 -7.27 15.07 10.31
CA THR A 110 -7.58 15.33 11.72
C THR A 110 -8.06 14.04 12.38
N PRO A 111 -7.58 13.67 13.59
CA PRO A 111 -8.10 12.51 14.30
C PRO A 111 -9.60 12.68 14.56
N ALA A 112 -10.38 11.62 14.35
CA ALA A 112 -11.77 11.60 14.74
C ALA A 112 -11.86 11.75 16.26
N SER A 113 -12.36 12.88 16.74
CA SER A 113 -12.76 13.06 18.14
C SER A 113 -13.97 12.17 18.40
N THR A 114 -13.79 11.07 19.11
CA THR A 114 -14.90 10.35 19.73
C THR A 114 -15.45 11.20 20.86
N SER A 115 -16.52 11.94 20.60
CA SER A 115 -17.36 12.51 21.66
C SER A 115 -18.07 11.35 22.37
N THR A 116 -17.63 11.03 23.58
CA THR A 116 -18.37 10.18 24.53
C THR A 116 -19.71 10.84 24.87
N PRO A 117 -20.86 10.15 24.75
CA PRO A 117 -22.12 10.68 25.26
C PRO A 117 -22.13 10.63 26.79
N LYS A 118 -22.73 11.66 27.40
CA LYS A 118 -23.06 11.74 28.83
C LYS A 118 -24.47 11.20 29.08
#